data_AF-A0A3M2B128-F1
#
_entry.id   AF-A0A3M2B128-F1
#
_cell.length_a   1.000
_cell.length_b   1.000
_cell.length_c   1.000
_cell.angle_alpha   90.00
_cell.angle_beta   90.00
_cell.angle_gamma   90.00
#
_symmetry.space_group_name_H-M   'P 1'
#
loop_
_entity.id
_entity.type
_entity.pdbx_description
1 polymer ?
#
loop_
_entity_poly.entity_id
_entity_poly.type
_entity_poly.pdbx_seq_one_letter_code
_entity_poly.pdbx_strand_id
1 'polypeptide(L)' 'MFTRVKQAILSLIGVLYGLMPQLAFAEGVGGSYKGIATMYYMLIAAVLIYGVYDIFGKKVTMYAGPVIAIAMYLLIPDV' A
#
# COMPACT_ATOMS: atom_id res chain seq x y z
N MET A 1 12.20 -5.14 22.94
CA MET A 1 11.31 -4.10 22.39
C MET A 1 11.96 -3.32 21.24
N PHE A 2 13.20 -2.82 21.40
CA PHE A 2 13.95 -2.07 20.37
C PHE A 2 14.12 -2.77 19.01
N THR A 3 14.27 -4.09 18.98
CA THR A 3 14.50 -4.85 17.73
C THR A 3 13.27 -4.88 16.82
N ARG A 4 12.05 -4.90 17.39
CA ARG A 4 10.79 -4.92 16.61
C ARG A 4 10.49 -3.57 15.98
N VAL A 5 10.81 -2.48 16.69
CA VAL A 5 10.67 -1.11 16.18
C VAL A 5 11.65 -0.86 15.04
N LYS A 6 12.91 -1.31 15.17
CA LYS A 6 13.89 -1.24 14.07
C LYS A 6 13.44 -2.00 12.83
N GLN A 7 12.85 -3.19 12.98
CA GLN A 7 12.32 -3.95 11.84
C GLN A 7 11.08 -3.29 11.21
N ALA A 8 10.20 -2.68 12.01
CA ALA A 8 9.08 -1.89 11.49
C ALA A 8 9.56 -0.66 10.71
N ILE A 9 10.59 0.04 11.19
CA ILE A 9 11.19 1.17 10.49
C ILE A 9 11.86 0.72 9.19
N LEU A 10 12.62 -0.38 9.20
CA LEU A 10 13.28 -0.89 8.00
C LEU A 10 12.28 -1.37 6.94
N SER A 11 11.18 -2.00 7.35
CA SER A 11 10.10 -2.39 6.42
C SER A 11 9.35 -1.18 5.87
N LEU A 12 9.08 -0.15 6.68
CA LEU A 12 8.50 1.11 6.23
C LEU A 12 9.40 1.81 5.21
N ILE A 13 10.70 1.89 5.49
CA ILE A 13 11.70 2.44 4.57
C ILE A 13 11.72 1.63 3.27
N GLY A 14 11.75 0.29 3.33
CA GLY A 14 11.73 -0.55 2.13
C GLY A 14 10.49 -0.33 1.26
N VAL A 15 9.32 -0.18 1.86
CA VAL A 15 8.08 0.16 1.14
C VAL A 15 8.18 1.54 0.50
N LEU A 16 8.64 2.55 1.24
CA LEU A 16 8.78 3.92 0.72
C LEU A 16 9.78 4.00 -0.46
N TYR A 17 10.92 3.30 -0.38
CA TYR A 17 11.88 3.22 -1.48
C TYR A 17 11.33 2.47 -2.69
N GLY A 18 10.52 1.43 -2.48
CA GLY A 18 9.82 0.72 -3.55
C GLY A 18 8.78 1.59 -4.28
N LEU A 19 8.27 2.63 -3.61
CA LEU A 19 7.30 3.58 -4.17
C LEU A 19 7.93 4.78 -4.90
N MET A 20 9.23 5.04 -4.69
CA MET A 20 9.93 6.16 -5.32
C MET A 20 9.91 6.17 -6.86
N PRO A 21 10.00 5.04 -7.58
CA PRO A 21 9.94 5.05 -9.04
C PRO A 21 8.63 5.67 -9.54
N GLN A 22 7.50 5.36 -8.89
CA GLN A 22 6.19 5.86 -9.29
C GLN A 22 6.05 7.37 -9.05
N LEU A 23 6.67 7.89 -7.99
CA LEU A 23 6.74 9.34 -7.75
C LEU A 23 7.63 10.06 -8.77
N ALA A 24 8.78 9.49 -9.13
CA ALA A 24 9.67 10.08 -10.12
C ALA A 24 9.06 10.12 -11.54
N PHE A 25 8.21 9.15 -11.87
CA PHE A 25 7.44 9.16 -13.13
C PHE A 25 6.24 10.12 -13.14
N ALA A 26 5.90 10.76 -12.01
CA ALA A 26 4.78 11.70 -11.92
C ALA A 26 5.11 13.14 -12.37
N GLU A 27 6.39 13.50 -12.50
CA GLU A 27 6.83 14.87 -12.80
C GLU A 27 6.81 15.23 -14.30
N GLY A 28 6.55 14.28 -15.20
CA GLY A 28 6.79 14.46 -16.65
C GLY A 28 5.63 14.95 -17.52
N VAL A 29 4.37 14.63 -17.22
CA VAL A 29 3.20 14.97 -18.06
C VAL A 29 1.99 14.99 -17.14
N GLY A 30 1.19 16.07 -17.17
CA GLY A 30 0.03 16.34 -16.33
C GLY A 30 -0.49 15.11 -15.56
N GLY A 31 -0.19 15.06 -14.26
CA GLY A 31 -0.37 13.88 -13.43
C GLY A 31 -1.70 13.19 -13.73
N SER A 32 -1.62 12.05 -14.41
CA SER A 32 -2.81 11.28 -14.77
C SER A 32 -3.60 11.03 -13.48
N TYR A 33 -4.90 11.33 -13.47
CA TYR A 33 -5.80 11.11 -12.32
C TYR A 33 -5.60 9.72 -11.70
N LYS A 34 -5.25 8.74 -12.54
CA LYS A 34 -4.88 7.38 -12.17
C LYS A 34 -3.69 7.27 -11.20
N GLY A 35 -2.64 8.08 -11.35
CA GLY A 35 -1.47 8.06 -10.46
C GLY A 35 -1.80 8.54 -9.05
N ILE A 36 -2.56 9.63 -8.96
CA ILE A 36 -3.08 10.16 -7.70
C ILE A 36 -4.08 9.17 -7.07
N ALA A 37 -4.99 8.59 -7.87
CA ALA A 37 -5.91 7.56 -7.42
C ALA A 37 -5.17 6.34 -6.87
N THR A 38 -4.09 5.90 -7.51
CA THR A 38 -3.26 4.78 -7.04
C THR A 38 -2.75 5.00 -5.61
N MET A 39 -2.33 6.22 -5.28
CA MET A 39 -1.86 6.55 -3.93
C MET A 39 -3.01 6.46 -2.90
N TYR A 40 -4.20 6.97 -3.22
CA TYR A 40 -5.36 6.85 -2.34
C TYR A 40 -5.79 5.40 -2.13
N TYR A 41 -5.90 4.62 -3.20
CA TYR A 41 -6.29 3.21 -3.12
C TYR A 41 -5.25 2.36 -2.39
N MET A 42 -3.96 2.71 -2.48
CA MET A 42 -2.91 2.06 -1.70
C MET A 42 -3.07 2.33 -0.19
N LEU A 43 -3.36 3.58 0.19
CA LEU A 43 -3.62 3.93 1.59
C LEU A 43 -4.86 3.23 2.12
N ILE A 44 -5.93 3.18 1.32
CA ILE A 44 -7.16 2.43 1.66
C ILE A 44 -6.84 0.95 1.85
N ALA A 45 -6.09 0.33 0.93
CA ALA A 45 -5.67 -1.05 1.04
C ALA A 45 -4.91 -1.30 2.35
N ALA A 46 -3.97 -0.42 2.71
CA ALA A 46 -3.20 -0.56 3.94
C ALA A 46 -4.08 -0.52 5.21
N VAL A 47 -5.04 0.41 5.27
CA VAL A 47 -5.99 0.51 6.39
C VAL A 47 -6.88 -0.74 6.48
N LEU A 48 -7.38 -1.24 5.36
CA LEU A 48 -8.21 -2.45 5.33
C LEU A 48 -7.42 -3.69 5.75
N ILE A 49 -6.19 -3.84 5.27
CA ILE A 49 -5.29 -4.94 5.65
C ILE A 49 -4.99 -4.89 7.16
N TYR A 50 -4.74 -3.69 7.69
CA TYR A 50 -4.57 -3.49 9.12
C TYR A 50 -5.83 -3.85 9.91
N GLY A 51 -7.02 -3.43 9.46
CA GLY A 51 -8.29 -3.81 10.09
C GLY A 51 -8.51 -5.32 10.12
N VAL A 52 -8.17 -6.04 9.04
CA VAL A 52 -8.22 -7.51 9.02
C VAL A 52 -7.24 -8.11 10.02
N TYR A 53 -6.04 -7.54 10.12
CA TYR A 53 -5.05 -7.97 11.11
C TYR A 53 -5.53 -7.75 12.54
N ASP A 54 -6.17 -6.63 12.83
CA ASP A 54 -6.67 -6.30 14.17
C ASP A 54 -7.81 -7.23 14.60
N ILE A 55 -8.75 -7.54 13.69
CA ILE A 55 -9.92 -8.38 14.00
C ILE A 55 -9.60 -9.87 13.96
N PHE A 56 -8.88 -10.34 12.93
CA PHE A 56 -8.72 -11.77 12.64
C PHE A 56 -7.30 -12.29 12.85
N GLY A 57 -6.32 -11.40 13.07
CA GLY A 57 -4.93 -11.75 13.29
C GLY A 57 -4.18 -12.19 12.05
N LYS A 58 -2.86 -12.42 12.24
CA LYS A 58 -1.86 -12.63 11.18
C LYS A 58 -2.23 -13.70 10.14
N LYS A 59 -2.81 -14.82 10.57
CA LYS A 59 -3.08 -15.96 9.68
C LYS A 59 -4.09 -15.60 8.60
N VAL A 60 -5.14 -14.88 8.95
CA VAL A 60 -6.18 -14.47 7.99
C VAL A 60 -5.66 -13.35 7.10
N THR A 61 -4.94 -12.38 7.68
CA THR A 61 -4.31 -11.28 6.92
C THR A 61 -3.35 -11.77 5.83
N MET A 62 -2.65 -12.90 6.06
CA MET A 62 -1.73 -13.46 5.06
C MET A 62 -2.45 -13.82 3.74
N TYR A 63 -3.71 -14.24 3.81
CA TYR A 63 -4.52 -14.57 2.63
C TYR A 63 -5.37 -13.38 2.17
N ALA A 64 -5.99 -12.66 3.11
CA ALA A 64 -6.85 -11.52 2.81
C ALA A 64 -6.07 -10.30 2.29
N GLY A 65 -4.82 -10.12 2.72
CA GLY A 65 -4.00 -8.97 2.35
C GLY A 65 -3.76 -8.85 0.84
N PRO A 66 -3.26 -9.91 0.18
CA PRO A 66 -3.14 -9.93 -1.27
C PRO A 66 -4.48 -9.74 -2.00
N VAL A 67 -5.56 -10.34 -1.50
CA VAL A 67 -6.90 -10.19 -2.08
C VAL A 67 -7.37 -8.74 -2.02
N ILE A 68 -7.19 -8.06 -0.89
CA ILE A 68 -7.52 -6.64 -0.72
C ILE A 68 -6.67 -5.78 -1.65
N ALA A 69 -5.35 -6.02 -1.73
CA ALA A 69 -4.47 -5.23 -2.59
C ALA A 69 -4.85 -5.36 -4.07
N ILE A 70 -5.15 -6.58 -4.54
CA ILE A 70 -5.61 -6.83 -5.91
C ILE A 70 -6.98 -6.18 -6.15
N ALA A 71 -7.93 -6.35 -5.24
CA ALA A 71 -9.25 -5.75 -5.36
C ALA A 71 -9.17 -4.22 -5.44
N MET A 72 -8.33 -3.59 -4.60
CA MET A 72 -8.11 -2.15 -4.64
C MET A 72 -7.46 -1.70 -5.94
N TYR A 73 -6.50 -2.46 -6.49
CA TYR A 73 -5.89 -2.15 -7.78
C TYR A 73 -6.91 -2.20 -8.93
N LEU A 74 -7.79 -3.19 -8.93
CA LEU A 74 -8.86 -3.33 -9.94
C LEU A 74 -9.94 -2.25 -9.84
N LEU A 75 -10.06 -1.57 -8.70
CA LEU A 75 -11.00 -0.47 -8.48
C LEU A 75 -10.41 0.90 -8.82
N ILE A 76 -9.11 0.99 -9.12
CA ILE A 76 -8.50 2.26 -9.52
C ILE A 76 -9.14 2.69 -10.84
N PRO A 77 -9.78 3.87 -10.89
CA PRO A 77 -10.39 4.38 -12.11
C PRO A 77 -9.32 4.66 -13.18
N ASP A 78 -9.65 4.34 -14.43
CA ASP A 78 -8.77 4.54 -15.59
C ASP A 78 -8.77 5.98 -16.12
N VAL A 79 -9.66 6.83 -15.61
CA VAL A 79 -9.94 8.20 -16.07
C VAL A 79 -9.38 9.25 -15.13
#